data_AF-A0A927RUU0-F1
#
_entry.id   AF-A0A927RUU0-F1
#
_cell.length_a   1.000
_cell.length_b   1.000
_cell.length_c   1.000
_cell.angle_alpha   90.00
_cell.angle_beta   90.00
_cell.angle_gamma   90.00
#
_symmetry.space_group_name_H-M   'P 1'
#
loop_
_entity.id
_entity.type
_entity.pdbx_description
1 polymer ?
#
loop_
_entity_poly.entity_id
_entity_poly.type
_entity_poly.pdbx_seq_one_letter_code
_entity_poly.pdbx_strand_id
1 'polypeptide(L)'
;MAKKLLINCANCDARKIQEENYAHYEQITINCATVLTSPNAKSVMNKLPFTMNCANVMEVEGDVDFRTVNGSDEIKSGDVIPATKYYMLVNGALTIGPDTQKQLEQCVGMTINGSLTCPESIYSILTGVTVNGSTTCYPDGAIVLKRSAVIDKLFVLRAKNSLYWSGRRMIMVDPELDAQKLRDKGVTFSTKEVIIAESKVESIIDLIDEKAEIIIVPDGTEIVCDDVELSADLKCSSKLYVIGDLTVPADVAARLDVMEYLNVRGDVMVAQELREKLTEVLTQVEGEIKVIKPKGATLGDKPYIKITKWMLEKEPLGIDVSDCAVVKIADDIPKDLIVERLHIEDCAVVKCSEEQEDAVTMICSDVGQIGSISDEENDMGVGDIIKTALGGIKGALDTKVINAADYVL
;
A
#
# COMPACT_ATOMS: atom_id res chain seq x y z
N MET A 1 42.42 -18.48 -7.47
CA MET A 1 41.05 -18.26 -7.96
C MET A 1 40.12 -18.42 -6.78
N ALA A 2 39.09 -17.59 -6.66
CA ALA A 2 38.11 -17.73 -5.58
C ALA A 2 37.40 -19.08 -5.73
N LYS A 3 37.31 -19.86 -4.64
CA LYS A 3 36.66 -21.17 -4.60
C LYS A 3 35.16 -21.07 -4.42
N LYS A 4 34.64 -19.93 -3.96
CA LYS A 4 33.20 -19.69 -3.76
C LYS A 4 32.67 -18.61 -4.68
N LEU A 5 31.44 -18.77 -5.15
CA LEU A 5 30.71 -17.78 -5.94
C LEU A 5 29.41 -17.42 -5.21
N LEU A 6 29.21 -16.13 -4.95
CA LEU A 6 27.97 -15.59 -4.40
C LEU A 6 27.37 -14.61 -5.41
N ILE A 7 26.15 -14.90 -5.87
CA ILE A 7 25.41 -14.06 -6.81
C ILE A 7 24.19 -13.51 -6.07
N ASN A 8 24.14 -12.19 -5.91
CA ASN A 8 22.94 -11.49 -5.45
C ASN A 8 22.36 -10.73 -6.65
N CYS A 9 21.14 -11.09 -7.05
CA CYS A 9 20.43 -10.39 -8.12
C CYS A 9 18.92 -10.36 -7.91
N ALA A 10 18.18 -9.55 -8.66
CA ALA A 10 16.73 -9.63 -8.67
C ALA A 10 16.29 -10.84 -9.50
N ASN A 11 16.81 -10.98 -10.72
CA ASN A 11 16.52 -12.11 -11.60
C ASN A 11 17.80 -12.84 -12.04
N CYS A 12 17.79 -14.16 -11.97
CA CYS A 12 18.86 -15.04 -12.43
C CYS A 12 18.38 -15.88 -13.62
N ASP A 13 18.90 -15.67 -14.82
CA ASP A 13 18.61 -16.51 -15.98
C ASP A 13 19.62 -17.65 -16.08
N ALA A 14 19.20 -18.84 -15.64
CA ALA A 14 19.99 -20.06 -15.70
C ALA A 14 19.75 -20.88 -16.96
N ARG A 15 18.84 -20.47 -17.87
CA ARG A 15 18.34 -21.34 -18.96
C ARG A 15 19.46 -21.84 -19.89
N LYS A 16 20.55 -21.07 -20.02
CA LYS A 16 21.70 -21.34 -20.90
C LYS A 16 22.99 -21.66 -20.16
N ILE A 17 22.91 -22.01 -18.86
CA ILE A 17 24.07 -22.36 -18.04
C ILE A 17 24.92 -23.46 -18.68
N GLN A 18 26.24 -23.27 -18.64
CA GLN A 18 27.23 -24.25 -19.10
C GLN A 18 28.06 -24.76 -17.92
N GLU A 19 28.16 -26.08 -17.77
CA GLU A 19 28.85 -26.73 -16.64
C GLU A 19 30.30 -26.27 -16.49
N GLU A 20 31.03 -26.15 -17.61
CA GLU A 20 32.45 -25.79 -17.67
C GLU A 20 32.76 -24.42 -17.04
N ASN A 21 31.81 -23.47 -17.13
CA ASN A 21 31.96 -22.12 -16.58
C ASN A 21 31.91 -22.10 -15.05
N TYR A 22 31.36 -23.13 -14.42
CA TYR A 22 31.06 -23.15 -12.98
C TYR A 22 31.66 -24.34 -12.23
N ALA A 23 32.13 -25.37 -12.92
CA ALA A 23 32.67 -26.61 -12.33
C ALA A 23 33.91 -26.40 -11.44
N HIS A 24 34.60 -25.26 -11.56
CA HIS A 24 35.78 -24.94 -10.76
C HIS A 24 35.46 -24.34 -9.38
N TYR A 25 34.20 -24.00 -9.10
CA TYR A 25 33.77 -23.51 -7.79
C TYR A 25 33.41 -24.67 -6.86
N GLU A 26 33.86 -24.60 -5.60
CA GLU A 26 33.51 -25.54 -4.53
C GLU A 26 32.12 -25.27 -3.95
N GLN A 27 31.62 -24.04 -4.07
CA GLN A 27 30.30 -23.63 -3.60
C GLN A 27 29.78 -22.46 -4.44
N ILE A 28 28.51 -22.54 -4.88
CA ILE A 28 27.84 -21.46 -5.61
C ILE A 28 26.54 -21.12 -4.89
N THR A 29 26.36 -19.88 -4.46
CA THR A 29 25.13 -19.41 -3.81
C THR A 29 24.46 -18.36 -4.68
N ILE A 30 23.19 -18.57 -5.01
CA ILE A 30 22.36 -17.61 -5.72
C ILE A 30 21.29 -17.11 -4.75
N ASN A 31 21.30 -15.81 -4.47
CA ASN A 31 20.25 -15.10 -3.77
C ASN A 31 19.51 -14.22 -4.80
N CYS A 32 18.26 -14.55 -5.09
CA CYS A 32 17.47 -13.72 -6.01
C CYS A 32 15.98 -13.80 -5.78
N ALA A 33 15.20 -12.89 -6.37
CA ALA A 33 13.75 -13.01 -6.33
C ALA A 33 13.28 -14.13 -7.27
N THR A 34 13.82 -14.17 -8.48
CA THR A 34 13.35 -15.07 -9.55
C THR A 34 14.51 -15.78 -10.24
N VAL A 35 14.42 -17.11 -10.40
CA VAL A 35 15.30 -17.91 -11.25
C VAL A 35 14.56 -18.38 -12.48
N LEU A 36 15.06 -18.09 -13.68
CA LEU A 36 14.61 -18.72 -14.92
C LEU A 36 15.43 -19.97 -15.17
N THR A 37 14.76 -21.06 -15.50
CA THR A 37 15.42 -22.34 -15.73
C THR A 37 14.80 -23.08 -16.91
N SER A 38 15.47 -24.13 -17.34
CA SER A 38 15.06 -25.07 -18.38
C SER A 38 15.35 -26.50 -17.89
N PRO A 39 14.75 -27.54 -18.48
CA PRO A 39 15.09 -28.92 -18.12
C PRO A 39 16.59 -29.22 -18.18
N ASN A 40 17.28 -28.68 -19.20
CA ASN A 40 18.72 -28.82 -19.35
C ASN A 40 19.47 -28.07 -18.24
N ALA A 41 19.09 -26.82 -17.94
CA ALA A 41 19.69 -26.04 -16.87
C ALA A 41 19.54 -26.71 -15.51
N LYS A 42 18.35 -27.26 -15.18
CA LYS A 42 18.14 -28.05 -13.96
C LYS A 42 19.11 -29.24 -13.89
N SER A 43 19.29 -29.96 -15.00
CA SER A 43 20.23 -31.09 -15.05
C SER A 43 21.68 -30.67 -14.81
N VAL A 44 22.10 -29.50 -15.31
CA VAL A 44 23.45 -28.97 -15.10
C VAL A 44 23.61 -28.48 -13.66
N MET A 45 22.64 -27.71 -13.14
CA MET A 45 22.67 -27.19 -11.78
C MET A 45 22.68 -28.30 -10.73
N ASN A 46 22.00 -29.43 -10.96
CA ASN A 46 22.01 -30.60 -10.07
C ASN A 46 23.38 -31.28 -9.94
N LYS A 47 24.29 -31.07 -10.91
CA LYS A 47 25.66 -31.63 -10.85
C LYS A 47 26.66 -30.70 -10.17
N LEU A 48 26.29 -29.42 -10.01
CA LEU A 48 27.15 -28.37 -9.47
C LEU A 48 26.75 -28.03 -8.03
N PRO A 49 27.67 -27.48 -7.20
CA PRO A 49 27.40 -27.20 -5.79
C PRO A 49 26.57 -25.92 -5.59
N PHE A 50 25.41 -25.83 -6.24
CA PHE A 50 24.49 -24.71 -6.11
C PHE A 50 23.67 -24.77 -4.82
N THR A 51 23.54 -23.63 -4.17
CA THR A 51 22.54 -23.33 -3.15
C THR A 51 21.72 -22.14 -3.65
N MET A 52 20.41 -22.29 -3.75
CA MET A 52 19.51 -21.25 -4.25
C MET A 52 18.59 -20.78 -3.13
N ASN A 53 18.65 -19.48 -2.84
CA ASN A 53 17.68 -18.79 -2.01
C ASN A 53 16.86 -17.88 -2.93
N CYS A 54 15.67 -18.33 -3.31
CA CYS A 54 14.81 -17.56 -4.20
C CYS A 54 13.33 -17.68 -3.85
N ALA A 55 12.56 -16.66 -4.24
CA ALA A 55 11.12 -16.65 -4.03
C ALA A 55 10.41 -17.46 -5.12
N ASN A 56 10.86 -17.34 -6.38
CA ASN A 56 10.24 -17.96 -7.54
C ASN A 56 11.25 -18.68 -8.42
N VAL A 57 10.90 -19.89 -8.88
CA VAL A 57 11.63 -20.62 -9.93
C VAL A 57 10.66 -20.85 -11.08
N MET A 58 10.99 -20.32 -12.26
CA MET A 58 10.14 -20.41 -13.45
C MET A 58 10.84 -21.18 -14.56
N GLU A 59 10.15 -22.18 -15.10
CA GLU A 59 10.62 -22.92 -16.25
C GLU A 59 10.09 -22.26 -17.52
N VAL A 60 11.00 -21.69 -18.32
CA VAL A 60 10.67 -20.95 -19.54
C VAL A 60 11.62 -21.43 -20.66
N GLU A 61 11.10 -21.60 -21.87
CA GLU A 61 11.92 -22.00 -23.03
C GLU A 61 13.06 -21.00 -23.27
N GLY A 62 14.22 -21.49 -23.75
CA GLY A 62 15.46 -20.70 -23.83
C GLY A 62 15.49 -19.61 -24.90
N ASP A 63 14.54 -19.62 -25.83
CA ASP A 63 14.34 -18.65 -26.92
C ASP A 63 13.25 -17.61 -26.61
N VAL A 64 12.59 -17.72 -25.45
CA VAL A 64 11.58 -16.77 -24.99
C VAL A 64 12.25 -15.54 -24.37
N ASP A 65 11.85 -14.36 -24.83
CA ASP A 65 12.26 -13.09 -24.24
C ASP A 65 11.62 -12.91 -22.86
N PHE A 66 12.41 -12.67 -21.82
CA PHE A 66 11.91 -12.52 -20.46
C PHE A 66 11.86 -11.03 -20.09
N ARG A 67 10.66 -10.52 -19.85
CA ARG A 67 10.41 -9.11 -19.59
C ARG A 67 9.99 -8.92 -18.14
N THR A 68 10.77 -8.14 -17.40
CA THR A 68 10.42 -7.75 -16.04
C THR A 68 9.93 -6.31 -16.03
N VAL A 69 8.78 -6.07 -15.40
CA VAL A 69 8.24 -4.72 -15.19
C VAL A 69 7.98 -4.51 -13.71
N ASN A 70 8.58 -3.46 -13.14
CA ASN A 70 8.33 -3.04 -11.77
C ASN A 70 7.51 -1.76 -11.78
N GLY A 71 6.41 -1.72 -11.03
CA GLY A 71 5.46 -0.61 -11.03
C GLY A 71 4.23 -0.89 -11.90
N SER A 72 3.80 0.09 -12.68
CA SER A 72 2.59 -0.03 -13.54
C SER A 72 2.96 -0.08 -15.01
N ASP A 73 2.32 -0.96 -15.76
CA ASP A 73 2.46 -1.10 -17.21
C ASP A 73 1.11 -1.21 -17.91
N GLU A 74 1.09 -0.88 -19.20
CA GLU A 74 -0.11 -0.90 -20.02
C GLU A 74 0.18 -1.44 -21.42
N ILE A 75 -0.56 -2.49 -21.83
CA ILE A 75 -0.52 -3.03 -23.20
C ILE A 75 -1.69 -2.44 -23.99
N LYS A 76 -1.41 -1.75 -25.08
CA LYS A 76 -2.37 -1.07 -25.95
C LYS A 76 -2.34 -1.65 -27.37
N SER A 77 -3.46 -1.54 -28.08
CA SER A 77 -3.57 -1.94 -29.48
C SER A 77 -2.63 -1.17 -30.41
N GLY A 78 -2.18 0.02 -30.01
CA GLY A 78 -1.18 0.83 -30.72
C GLY A 78 0.27 0.43 -30.46
N ASP A 79 0.53 -0.50 -29.54
CA ASP A 79 1.89 -0.91 -29.21
C ASP A 79 2.49 -1.80 -30.30
N VAL A 80 3.82 -1.83 -30.34
CA VAL A 80 4.58 -2.65 -31.28
C VAL A 80 4.25 -4.12 -31.06
N ILE A 81 3.87 -4.81 -32.14
CA ILE A 81 3.59 -6.25 -32.11
C ILE A 81 4.92 -7.01 -31.91
N PRO A 82 5.06 -7.83 -30.85
CA PRO A 82 6.28 -8.60 -30.61
C PRO A 82 6.55 -9.60 -31.73
N ALA A 83 7.80 -9.65 -32.20
CA ALA A 83 8.21 -10.59 -33.25
C ALA A 83 8.62 -11.97 -32.71
N THR A 84 8.95 -12.05 -31.42
CA THR A 84 9.42 -13.26 -30.75
C THR A 84 8.55 -13.57 -29.54
N LYS A 85 8.49 -14.86 -29.18
CA LYS A 85 7.86 -15.31 -27.94
C LYS A 85 8.41 -14.55 -26.75
N TYR A 86 7.54 -14.19 -25.82
CA TYR A 86 7.94 -13.49 -24.60
C TYR A 86 7.13 -13.93 -23.38
N TYR A 87 7.73 -13.81 -22.21
CA TYR A 87 7.11 -14.02 -20.91
C TYR A 87 7.21 -12.72 -20.10
N MET A 88 6.13 -12.32 -19.44
CA MET A 88 6.11 -11.10 -18.63
C MET A 88 6.04 -11.41 -17.14
N LEU A 89 6.97 -10.86 -16.37
CA LEU A 89 6.88 -10.78 -14.91
C LEU A 89 6.60 -9.32 -14.52
N VAL A 90 5.43 -9.06 -13.95
CA VAL A 90 5.01 -7.72 -13.52
C VAL A 90 4.93 -7.67 -11.99
N ASN A 91 5.71 -6.81 -11.36
CA ASN A 91 5.64 -6.51 -9.92
C ASN A 91 4.93 -5.16 -9.73
N GLY A 92 3.60 -5.21 -9.66
CA GLY A 92 2.72 -4.04 -9.54
C GLY A 92 1.44 -4.20 -10.34
N ALA A 93 1.11 -3.25 -11.23
CA ALA A 93 -0.16 -3.25 -11.95
C ALA A 93 0.05 -3.43 -13.46
N LEU A 94 -0.69 -4.35 -14.07
CA LEU A 94 -0.77 -4.50 -15.52
C LEU A 94 -2.19 -4.17 -15.99
N THR A 95 -2.30 -3.20 -16.90
CA THR A 95 -3.54 -2.92 -17.61
C THR A 95 -3.41 -3.39 -19.05
N ILE A 96 -4.34 -4.22 -19.51
CA ILE A 96 -4.43 -4.61 -20.92
C ILE A 96 -5.62 -3.89 -21.51
N GLY A 97 -5.39 -3.19 -22.61
CA GLY A 97 -6.42 -2.49 -23.37
C GLY A 97 -7.21 -3.41 -24.30
N PRO A 98 -8.32 -2.89 -24.87
CA PRO A 98 -9.05 -3.59 -25.92
C PRO A 98 -8.19 -3.77 -27.19
N ASP A 99 -8.56 -4.73 -28.02
CA ASP A 99 -7.95 -4.99 -29.33
C ASP A 99 -6.43 -5.30 -29.29
N THR A 100 -5.98 -5.94 -28.21
CA THR A 100 -4.57 -6.28 -27.94
C THR A 100 -4.19 -7.73 -28.29
N GLN A 101 -5.07 -8.47 -28.97
CA GLN A 101 -4.86 -9.90 -29.28
C GLN A 101 -3.57 -10.12 -30.08
N LYS A 102 -3.22 -9.20 -30.98
CA LYS A 102 -1.98 -9.27 -31.77
C LYS A 102 -0.73 -9.07 -30.93
N GLN A 103 -0.78 -8.13 -29.98
CA GLN A 103 0.34 -7.88 -29.07
C GLN A 103 0.58 -9.10 -28.17
N LEU A 104 -0.49 -9.78 -27.76
CA LEU A 104 -0.44 -10.94 -26.87
C LEU A 104 -0.21 -12.28 -27.60
N GLU A 105 -0.24 -12.33 -28.93
CA GLU A 105 -0.11 -13.58 -29.70
C GLU A 105 1.19 -14.35 -29.41
N GLN A 106 2.28 -13.61 -29.16
CA GLN A 106 3.58 -14.19 -28.80
C GLN A 106 3.79 -14.31 -27.28
N CYS A 107 2.81 -13.94 -26.46
CA CYS A 107 2.90 -14.04 -25.02
C CYS A 107 2.70 -15.49 -24.58
N VAL A 108 3.76 -16.15 -24.11
CA VAL A 108 3.68 -17.56 -23.66
C VAL A 108 3.22 -17.69 -22.21
N GLY A 109 3.23 -16.60 -21.45
CA GLY A 109 2.76 -16.58 -20.07
C GLY A 109 3.06 -15.26 -19.38
N MET A 110 2.39 -15.04 -18.25
CA MET A 110 2.58 -13.85 -17.42
C MET A 110 2.52 -14.24 -15.95
N THR A 111 3.40 -13.68 -15.13
CA THR A 111 3.25 -13.66 -13.67
C THR A 111 3.07 -12.21 -13.23
N ILE A 112 1.99 -11.93 -12.51
CA ILE A 112 1.63 -10.58 -12.07
C ILE A 112 1.53 -10.60 -10.54
N ASN A 113 2.53 -10.03 -9.89
CA ASN A 113 2.56 -9.79 -8.44
C ASN A 113 1.92 -8.44 -8.15
N GLY A 114 0.60 -8.40 -8.03
CA GLY A 114 -0.18 -7.18 -7.79
C GLY A 114 -1.56 -7.22 -8.44
N SER A 115 -1.79 -6.43 -9.51
CA SER A 115 -3.12 -6.36 -10.14
C SER A 115 -3.11 -6.48 -11.65
N LEU A 116 -4.07 -7.23 -12.19
CA LEU A 116 -4.39 -7.33 -13.62
C LEU A 116 -5.74 -6.67 -13.89
N THR A 117 -5.78 -5.73 -14.85
CA THR A 117 -7.02 -5.16 -15.37
C THR A 117 -7.12 -5.37 -16.87
N CYS A 118 -8.17 -6.03 -17.38
CA CYS A 118 -8.31 -6.30 -18.82
C CYS A 118 -9.77 -6.47 -19.25
N PRO A 119 -10.09 -6.36 -20.56
CA PRO A 119 -11.42 -6.68 -21.06
C PRO A 119 -11.78 -8.14 -20.83
N GLU A 120 -13.06 -8.44 -20.65
CA GLU A 120 -13.56 -9.82 -20.51
C GLU A 120 -13.13 -10.71 -21.68
N SER A 121 -13.21 -10.23 -22.93
CA SER A 121 -12.76 -10.99 -24.10
C SER A 121 -11.27 -11.30 -24.07
N ILE A 122 -10.43 -10.37 -23.64
CA ILE A 122 -8.98 -10.57 -23.57
C ILE A 122 -8.63 -11.55 -22.46
N TYR A 123 -9.26 -11.44 -21.29
CA TYR A 123 -9.01 -12.37 -20.19
C TYR A 123 -9.24 -13.83 -20.62
N SER A 124 -10.27 -14.07 -21.43
CA SER A 124 -10.63 -15.41 -21.91
C SER A 124 -9.58 -16.07 -22.82
N ILE A 125 -8.71 -15.29 -23.46
CA ILE A 125 -7.67 -15.79 -24.38
C ILE A 125 -6.27 -15.82 -23.76
N LEU A 126 -6.09 -15.26 -22.56
CA LEU A 126 -4.81 -15.24 -21.87
C LEU A 126 -4.41 -16.66 -21.45
N THR A 127 -3.23 -17.10 -21.89
CA THR A 127 -2.66 -18.41 -21.54
C THR A 127 -1.48 -18.28 -20.60
N GLY A 128 -1.36 -19.18 -19.61
CA GLY A 128 -0.21 -19.21 -18.72
C GLY A 128 -0.08 -17.99 -17.81
N VAL A 129 -1.22 -17.42 -17.39
CA VAL A 129 -1.27 -16.24 -16.52
C VAL A 129 -1.46 -16.65 -15.06
N THR A 130 -0.55 -16.19 -14.21
CA THR A 130 -0.61 -16.31 -12.75
C THR A 130 -0.71 -14.91 -12.16
N VAL A 131 -1.77 -14.63 -11.40
CA VAL A 131 -1.95 -13.35 -10.71
C VAL A 131 -1.88 -13.56 -9.21
N ASN A 132 -0.81 -13.06 -8.60
CA ASN A 132 -0.63 -13.03 -7.15
C ASN A 132 -1.14 -11.69 -6.61
N GLY A 133 -2.46 -11.57 -6.54
CA GLY A 133 -3.16 -10.39 -6.04
C GLY A 133 -4.59 -10.32 -6.56
N SER A 134 -4.92 -9.30 -7.36
CA SER A 134 -6.29 -9.09 -7.85
C SER A 134 -6.40 -9.07 -9.37
N THR A 135 -7.43 -9.73 -9.90
CA THR A 135 -7.82 -9.66 -11.30
C THR A 135 -9.15 -8.93 -11.41
N THR A 136 -9.22 -7.92 -12.26
CA THR A 136 -10.45 -7.19 -12.54
C THR A 136 -10.71 -7.18 -14.04
N CYS A 137 -11.84 -7.76 -14.45
CA CYS A 137 -12.28 -7.70 -15.84
C CYS A 137 -13.32 -6.59 -16.01
N TYR A 138 -13.24 -5.88 -17.13
CA TYR A 138 -14.22 -4.85 -17.50
C TYR A 138 -14.95 -5.23 -18.80
N PRO A 139 -16.20 -4.76 -19.00
CA PRO A 139 -16.97 -5.08 -20.19
C PRO A 139 -16.25 -4.66 -21.47
N ASP A 140 -16.36 -5.48 -22.52
CA ASP A 140 -15.77 -5.18 -23.82
C ASP A 140 -16.32 -3.87 -24.41
N GLY A 141 -15.43 -3.07 -25.00
CA GLY A 141 -15.79 -1.77 -25.59
C GLY A 141 -16.00 -0.63 -24.59
N ALA A 142 -15.81 -0.87 -23.28
CA ALA A 142 -15.93 0.17 -22.27
C ALA A 142 -14.71 1.12 -22.25
N ILE A 143 -14.96 2.39 -21.98
CA ILE A 143 -13.91 3.37 -21.65
C ILE A 143 -13.61 3.25 -20.15
N VAL A 144 -12.38 2.85 -19.83
CA VAL A 144 -11.89 2.71 -18.46
C VAL A 144 -11.62 4.08 -17.84
N LEU A 145 -12.24 4.34 -16.69
CA LEU A 145 -12.04 5.53 -15.87
C LEU A 145 -11.11 5.25 -14.70
N LYS A 146 -10.76 6.30 -13.94
CA LYS A 146 -10.12 6.16 -12.63
C LYS A 146 -10.97 5.25 -11.72
N ARG A 147 -10.33 4.51 -10.81
CA ARG A 147 -11.01 3.60 -9.86
C ARG A 147 -12.15 4.29 -9.08
N SER A 148 -11.95 5.54 -8.69
CA SER A 148 -13.01 6.41 -8.18
C SER A 148 -13.16 7.57 -9.15
N ALA A 149 -14.20 7.53 -9.99
CA ALA A 149 -14.40 8.50 -11.05
C ALA A 149 -15.45 9.54 -10.66
N VAL A 150 -15.10 10.82 -10.76
CA VAL A 150 -16.07 11.92 -10.63
C VAL A 150 -16.73 12.17 -11.97
N ILE A 151 -18.06 12.14 -11.97
CA ILE A 151 -18.93 12.38 -13.12
C ILE A 151 -19.61 13.73 -12.88
N ASP A 152 -18.94 14.79 -13.31
CA ASP A 152 -19.35 16.17 -13.15
C ASP A 152 -19.87 16.77 -14.48
N LYS A 153 -20.24 18.05 -14.47
CA LYS A 153 -20.63 18.77 -15.68
C LYS A 153 -19.55 18.74 -16.78
N LEU A 154 -18.27 18.70 -16.41
CA LEU A 154 -17.16 18.66 -17.37
C LEU A 154 -17.06 17.29 -18.05
N PHE A 155 -17.39 16.21 -17.33
CA PHE A 155 -17.52 14.87 -17.89
C PHE A 155 -18.54 14.87 -19.02
N VAL A 156 -19.71 15.46 -18.80
CA VAL A 156 -20.78 15.55 -19.82
C VAL A 156 -20.26 16.18 -21.11
N LEU A 157 -19.43 17.23 -21.03
CA LEU A 157 -18.91 17.92 -22.22
C LEU A 157 -18.01 17.03 -23.08
N ARG A 158 -17.17 16.20 -22.45
CA ARG A 158 -16.21 15.31 -23.15
C ARG A 158 -16.73 13.89 -23.40
N ALA A 159 -17.91 13.55 -22.87
CA ALA A 159 -18.46 12.21 -22.99
C ALA A 159 -18.70 11.83 -24.47
N LYS A 160 -18.44 10.56 -24.77
CA LYS A 160 -18.62 9.90 -26.06
C LYS A 160 -19.79 8.90 -25.96
N ASN A 161 -20.31 8.47 -27.10
CA ASN A 161 -21.27 7.37 -27.17
C ASN A 161 -20.57 6.04 -26.85
N SER A 162 -20.55 5.68 -25.57
CA SER A 162 -19.81 4.52 -25.05
C SER A 162 -20.26 4.17 -23.64
N LEU A 163 -20.03 2.91 -23.27
CA LEU A 163 -20.08 2.46 -21.89
C LEU A 163 -18.84 2.95 -21.15
N TYR A 164 -19.02 3.61 -20.01
CA TYR A 164 -17.94 4.00 -19.12
C TYR A 164 -17.85 3.04 -17.95
N TRP A 165 -16.64 2.58 -17.64
CA TRP A 165 -16.41 1.64 -16.56
C TRP A 165 -15.45 2.18 -15.50
N SER A 166 -15.79 1.95 -14.24
CA SER A 166 -14.93 2.27 -13.09
C SER A 166 -14.81 1.06 -12.16
N GLY A 167 -13.57 0.69 -11.82
CA GLY A 167 -13.30 -0.52 -11.04
C GLY A 167 -13.71 -0.50 -9.58
N ARG A 168 -14.05 0.67 -9.02
CA ARG A 168 -14.55 0.79 -7.64
C ARG A 168 -15.84 1.56 -7.57
N ARG A 169 -15.82 2.86 -7.92
CA ARG A 169 -17.00 3.72 -7.78
C ARG A 169 -17.10 4.84 -8.80
N MET A 170 -18.30 5.40 -8.92
CA MET A 170 -18.57 6.66 -9.60
C MET A 170 -19.27 7.64 -8.66
N ILE A 171 -18.94 8.93 -8.78
CA ILE A 171 -19.45 10.00 -7.93
C ILE A 171 -20.23 10.99 -8.81
N MET A 172 -21.52 11.10 -8.59
CA MET A 172 -22.51 11.83 -9.40
C MET A 172 -23.28 12.84 -8.55
N VAL A 173 -22.55 13.74 -7.89
CA VAL A 173 -23.13 14.73 -6.95
C VAL A 173 -23.13 16.17 -7.46
N ASP A 174 -22.56 16.42 -8.64
CA ASP A 174 -22.51 17.77 -9.22
C ASP A 174 -23.94 18.29 -9.52
N PRO A 175 -24.35 19.43 -8.93
CA PRO A 175 -25.66 20.03 -9.19
C PRO A 175 -25.91 20.32 -10.68
N GLU A 176 -24.86 20.62 -11.44
CA GLU A 176 -24.91 20.94 -12.87
C GLU A 176 -24.80 19.68 -13.77
N LEU A 177 -24.78 18.47 -13.19
CA LEU A 177 -24.80 17.23 -13.95
C LEU A 177 -26.13 17.09 -14.71
N ASP A 178 -26.03 16.99 -16.04
CA ASP A 178 -27.17 16.96 -16.96
C ASP A 178 -27.37 15.55 -17.53
N ALA A 179 -28.36 14.85 -16.96
CA ALA A 179 -28.69 13.48 -17.35
C ALA A 179 -29.21 13.36 -18.79
N GLN A 180 -29.93 14.38 -19.28
CA GLN A 180 -30.47 14.34 -20.64
C GLN A 180 -29.35 14.45 -21.68
N LYS A 181 -28.35 15.31 -21.44
CA LYS A 181 -27.17 15.37 -22.32
C LYS A 181 -26.36 14.08 -22.32
N LEU A 182 -26.30 13.36 -21.21
CA LEU A 182 -25.68 12.03 -21.15
C LEU A 182 -26.46 11.02 -22.01
N ARG A 183 -27.78 11.01 -21.89
CA ARG A 183 -28.68 10.20 -22.74
C ARG A 183 -28.52 10.51 -24.23
N ASP A 184 -28.58 11.78 -24.60
CA ASP A 184 -28.47 12.23 -25.99
C ASP A 184 -27.13 11.82 -26.61
N LYS A 185 -26.10 11.69 -25.78
CA LYS A 185 -24.77 11.20 -26.18
C LYS A 185 -24.66 9.67 -26.20
N GLY A 186 -25.64 8.93 -25.70
CA GLY A 186 -25.59 7.46 -25.60
C GLY A 186 -24.64 6.95 -24.53
N VAL A 187 -24.47 7.70 -23.44
CA VAL A 187 -23.59 7.31 -22.32
C VAL A 187 -24.29 6.29 -21.43
N THR A 188 -23.59 5.22 -21.07
CA THR A 188 -23.97 4.29 -20.00
C THR A 188 -22.82 4.09 -19.02
N PHE A 189 -23.11 3.61 -17.82
CA PHE A 189 -22.14 3.46 -16.72
C PHE A 189 -22.18 2.05 -16.13
N SER A 190 -21.01 1.46 -15.92
CA SER A 190 -20.86 0.20 -15.19
C SER A 190 -19.79 0.35 -14.11
N THR A 191 -20.18 0.04 -12.87
CA THR A 191 -19.28 0.08 -11.71
C THR A 191 -19.88 -0.74 -10.57
N LYS A 192 -19.12 -0.96 -9.50
CA LYS A 192 -19.61 -1.66 -8.32
C LYS A 192 -20.48 -0.77 -7.45
N GLU A 193 -20.21 0.53 -7.42
CA GLU A 193 -20.83 1.48 -6.50
C GLU A 193 -21.00 2.85 -7.14
N VAL A 194 -22.15 3.48 -6.92
CA VAL A 194 -22.41 4.87 -7.33
C VAL A 194 -22.86 5.68 -6.14
N ILE A 195 -22.16 6.78 -5.87
CA ILE A 195 -22.57 7.81 -4.92
C ILE A 195 -23.26 8.91 -5.73
N ILE A 196 -24.55 9.14 -5.48
CA ILE A 196 -25.38 10.03 -6.30
C ILE A 196 -26.20 10.98 -5.42
N ALA A 197 -26.33 12.23 -5.86
CA ALA A 197 -27.17 13.20 -5.17
C ALA A 197 -28.66 12.87 -5.33
N GLU A 198 -29.46 13.08 -4.29
CA GLU A 198 -30.89 12.73 -4.24
C GLU A 198 -31.69 13.25 -5.45
N SER A 199 -31.46 14.50 -5.87
CA SER A 199 -32.16 15.10 -7.02
C SER A 199 -31.83 14.46 -8.37
N LYS A 200 -30.74 13.69 -8.45
CA LYS A 200 -30.24 13.10 -9.70
C LYS A 200 -30.66 11.66 -9.90
N VAL A 201 -31.06 10.95 -8.83
CA VAL A 201 -31.36 9.51 -8.84
C VAL A 201 -32.33 9.14 -9.96
N GLU A 202 -33.55 9.69 -9.93
CA GLU A 202 -34.59 9.35 -10.92
C GLU A 202 -34.15 9.63 -12.36
N SER A 203 -33.31 10.65 -12.54
CA SER A 203 -32.88 11.09 -13.86
C SER A 203 -31.69 10.31 -14.43
N ILE A 204 -30.88 9.65 -13.61
CA ILE A 204 -29.62 8.99 -14.04
C ILE A 204 -29.67 7.48 -13.87
N ILE A 205 -30.55 6.95 -13.02
CA ILE A 205 -30.55 5.53 -12.63
C ILE A 205 -30.66 4.56 -13.82
N ASP A 206 -31.36 4.95 -14.89
CA ASP A 206 -31.50 4.19 -16.14
C ASP A 206 -30.20 4.07 -16.96
N LEU A 207 -29.22 4.93 -16.69
CA LEU A 207 -27.91 4.91 -17.33
C LEU A 207 -26.90 4.02 -16.60
N ILE A 208 -27.22 3.56 -15.39
CA ILE A 208 -26.33 2.80 -14.52
C ILE A 208 -26.68 1.31 -14.61
N ASP A 209 -25.64 0.47 -14.68
CA ASP A 209 -25.77 -0.99 -14.60
C ASP A 209 -26.55 -1.42 -13.33
N GLU A 210 -27.53 -2.31 -13.49
CA GLU A 210 -28.41 -2.79 -12.43
C GLU A 210 -27.68 -3.47 -11.25
N LYS A 211 -26.43 -3.90 -11.45
CA LYS A 211 -25.61 -4.54 -10.41
C LYS A 211 -24.89 -3.55 -9.50
N ALA A 212 -24.91 -2.26 -9.81
CA ALA A 212 -24.25 -1.24 -9.01
C ALA A 212 -24.98 -1.02 -7.67
N GLU A 213 -24.22 -0.96 -6.59
CA GLU A 213 -24.73 -0.49 -5.29
C GLU A 213 -24.94 1.03 -5.37
N ILE A 214 -26.13 1.50 -5.00
CA ILE A 214 -26.49 2.92 -5.08
C ILE A 214 -26.52 3.54 -3.67
N ILE A 215 -25.66 4.53 -3.47
CA ILE A 215 -25.58 5.32 -2.24
C ILE A 215 -26.13 6.71 -2.55
N ILE A 216 -27.24 7.04 -1.93
CA ILE A 216 -27.89 8.33 -2.11
C ILE A 216 -27.39 9.28 -1.03
N VAL A 217 -26.92 10.46 -1.44
CA VAL A 217 -26.50 11.55 -0.54
C VAL A 217 -27.37 12.78 -0.76
N PRO A 218 -27.55 13.64 0.26
CA PRO A 218 -28.32 14.87 0.09
C PRO A 218 -27.72 15.80 -0.97
N ASP A 219 -28.54 16.67 -1.57
CA ASP A 219 -28.04 17.65 -2.54
C ASP A 219 -27.04 18.62 -1.89
N GLY A 220 -25.96 18.93 -2.63
CA GLY A 220 -24.87 19.79 -2.16
C GLY A 220 -23.82 19.10 -1.29
N THR A 221 -23.89 17.77 -1.16
CA THR A 221 -22.87 17.00 -0.41
C THR A 221 -21.53 17.02 -1.13
N GLU A 222 -20.49 17.37 -0.40
CA GLU A 222 -19.10 17.31 -0.84
C GLU A 222 -18.51 15.93 -0.54
N ILE A 223 -17.92 15.29 -1.55
CA ILE A 223 -17.31 13.97 -1.42
C ILE A 223 -15.79 14.13 -1.39
N VAL A 224 -15.15 13.67 -0.30
CA VAL A 224 -13.70 13.62 -0.19
C VAL A 224 -13.24 12.17 -0.28
N CYS A 225 -12.30 11.90 -1.18
CA CYS A 225 -11.78 10.55 -1.47
C CYS A 225 -10.39 10.32 -0.86
N ASP A 226 -10.17 10.86 0.34
CA ASP A 226 -8.91 10.83 1.07
C ASP A 226 -9.18 11.09 2.56
N ASP A 227 -8.16 10.94 3.39
CA ASP A 227 -8.21 11.28 4.80
C ASP A 227 -8.35 12.81 4.97
N VAL A 228 -9.14 13.22 5.96
CA VAL A 228 -9.48 14.62 6.19
C VAL A 228 -9.27 15.00 7.64
N GLU A 229 -8.54 16.08 7.87
CA GLU A 229 -8.59 16.81 9.13
C GLU A 229 -9.55 18.00 8.98
N LEU A 230 -10.60 18.03 9.80
CA LEU A 230 -11.45 19.23 9.89
C LEU A 230 -10.59 20.36 10.44
N SER A 231 -10.63 21.51 9.76
CA SER A 231 -10.04 22.74 10.25
C SER A 231 -10.99 23.90 10.02
N ALA A 232 -10.82 24.99 10.76
CA ALA A 232 -11.62 26.20 10.60
C ALA A 232 -11.47 26.83 9.20
N ASP A 233 -10.30 26.65 8.56
CA ASP A 233 -9.98 27.19 7.24
C ASP A 233 -10.37 26.26 6.08
N LEU A 234 -10.75 25.01 6.37
CA LEU A 234 -11.19 24.06 5.36
C LEU A 234 -12.53 24.53 4.76
N LYS A 235 -12.49 24.95 3.50
CA LYS A 235 -13.68 25.33 2.72
C LYS A 235 -14.51 24.11 2.34
N CYS A 236 -15.01 23.36 3.32
CA CYS A 236 -15.97 22.31 3.05
C CYS A 236 -17.40 22.85 3.13
N SER A 237 -18.32 22.21 2.41
CA SER A 237 -19.76 22.46 2.55
C SER A 237 -20.26 22.02 3.94
N SER A 238 -21.49 22.37 4.32
CA SER A 238 -22.13 21.86 5.54
C SER A 238 -22.51 20.36 5.45
N LYS A 239 -22.29 19.72 4.30
CA LYS A 239 -22.67 18.33 4.03
C LYS A 239 -21.46 17.57 3.49
N LEU A 240 -20.89 16.70 4.31
CA LEU A 240 -19.61 16.05 4.00
C LEU A 240 -19.76 14.53 3.99
N TYR A 241 -19.16 13.90 2.97
CA TYR A 241 -19.01 12.46 2.88
C TYR A 241 -17.53 12.14 2.66
N VAL A 242 -16.92 11.48 3.63
CA VAL A 242 -15.49 11.16 3.64
C VAL A 242 -15.30 9.68 3.31
N ILE A 243 -14.52 9.39 2.27
CA ILE A 243 -14.07 8.05 1.89
C ILE A 243 -12.60 7.93 2.32
N GLY A 244 -12.41 7.80 3.62
CA GLY A 244 -11.12 7.86 4.31
C GLY A 244 -11.36 8.13 5.80
N ASP A 245 -10.28 8.36 6.53
CA ASP A 245 -10.33 8.66 7.96
C ASP A 245 -10.62 10.15 8.20
N LEU A 246 -11.30 10.45 9.31
CA LEU A 246 -11.67 11.81 9.70
C LEU A 246 -11.01 12.18 11.04
N THR A 247 -10.24 13.26 11.04
CA THR A 247 -9.72 13.88 12.27
C THR A 247 -10.52 15.13 12.61
N VAL A 248 -10.96 15.25 13.87
CA VAL A 248 -11.80 16.32 14.40
C VAL A 248 -11.10 16.96 15.61
N PRO A 249 -10.24 17.97 15.39
CA PRO A 249 -9.49 18.64 16.46
C PRO A 249 -10.38 19.50 17.37
N ALA A 250 -9.89 19.90 18.54
CA ALA A 250 -10.69 20.62 19.54
C ALA A 250 -11.16 22.03 19.11
N ASP A 251 -10.47 22.66 18.15
CA ASP A 251 -10.75 24.02 17.69
C ASP A 251 -11.85 24.11 16.62
N VAL A 252 -12.42 22.99 16.20
CA VAL A 252 -13.46 22.95 15.15
C VAL A 252 -14.90 22.87 15.69
N ALA A 253 -15.11 23.18 16.97
CA ALA A 253 -16.43 23.13 17.61
C ALA A 253 -17.51 23.91 16.83
N ALA A 254 -17.21 25.14 16.43
CA ALA A 254 -18.13 26.00 15.67
C ALA A 254 -18.41 25.45 14.26
N ARG A 255 -17.49 24.66 13.71
CA ARG A 255 -17.64 24.03 12.41
C ARG A 255 -18.60 22.84 12.48
N LEU A 256 -18.52 22.03 13.53
CA LEU A 256 -19.49 20.95 13.80
C LEU A 256 -20.90 21.49 13.97
N ASP A 257 -21.05 22.65 14.63
CA ASP A 257 -22.37 23.26 14.89
C ASP A 257 -23.12 23.66 13.59
N VAL A 258 -22.43 23.81 12.46
CA VAL A 258 -23.03 24.16 11.15
C VAL A 258 -23.10 22.98 10.18
N MET A 259 -22.69 21.78 10.60
CA MET A 259 -22.76 20.58 9.77
C MET A 259 -24.18 20.02 9.79
N GLU A 260 -24.74 19.78 8.61
CA GLU A 260 -26.07 19.22 8.41
C GLU A 260 -26.03 17.73 8.07
N TYR A 261 -24.91 17.26 7.50
CA TYR A 261 -24.72 15.88 7.09
C TYR A 261 -23.24 15.52 7.18
N LEU A 262 -22.93 14.41 7.86
CA LEU A 262 -21.57 13.89 7.97
C LEU A 262 -21.58 12.36 7.90
N ASN A 263 -20.91 11.82 6.89
CA ASN A 263 -20.71 10.37 6.73
C ASN A 263 -19.21 10.08 6.57
N VAL A 264 -18.71 9.05 7.25
CA VAL A 264 -17.30 8.67 7.22
C VAL A 264 -17.13 7.18 6.96
N ARG A 265 -16.42 6.83 5.88
CA ARG A 265 -16.03 5.46 5.53
C ARG A 265 -14.59 5.15 5.92
N GLY A 266 -14.32 5.32 7.19
CA GLY A 266 -13.02 5.14 7.83
C GLY A 266 -13.15 5.35 9.33
N ASP A 267 -12.01 5.43 10.00
CA ASP A 267 -11.95 5.74 11.43
C ASP A 267 -12.16 7.24 11.67
N VAL A 268 -12.75 7.57 12.81
CA VAL A 268 -12.92 8.96 13.24
C VAL A 268 -12.09 9.21 14.50
N MET A 269 -11.11 10.09 14.41
CA MET A 269 -10.36 10.60 15.55
C MET A 269 -10.96 11.93 15.99
N VAL A 270 -11.49 12.01 17.21
CA VAL A 270 -12.16 13.23 17.72
C VAL A 270 -11.62 13.70 19.07
N ALA A 271 -11.42 15.00 19.24
CA ALA A 271 -11.09 15.59 20.53
C ALA A 271 -12.14 15.23 21.59
N GLN A 272 -11.70 14.91 22.81
CA GLN A 272 -12.58 14.38 23.86
C GLN A 272 -13.79 15.27 24.11
N GLU A 273 -13.61 16.59 24.09
CA GLU A 273 -14.66 17.58 24.35
C GLU A 273 -15.71 17.66 23.23
N LEU A 274 -15.38 17.19 22.02
CA LEU A 274 -16.25 17.24 20.84
C LEU A 274 -16.90 15.90 20.52
N ARG A 275 -16.60 14.84 21.27
CA ARG A 275 -17.13 13.49 21.00
C ARG A 275 -18.66 13.43 21.00
N GLU A 276 -19.30 14.03 21.99
CA GLU A 276 -20.77 14.06 22.07
C GLU A 276 -21.36 14.85 20.89
N LYS A 277 -20.82 16.06 20.64
CA LYS A 277 -21.23 16.90 19.50
C LYS A 277 -21.08 16.21 18.16
N LEU A 278 -19.95 15.54 17.93
CA LEU A 278 -19.71 14.78 16.71
C LEU A 278 -20.77 13.69 16.55
N THR A 279 -21.12 12.98 17.63
CA THR A 279 -22.09 11.88 17.58
C THR A 279 -23.50 12.38 17.20
N GLU A 280 -23.85 13.61 17.54
CA GLU A 280 -25.12 14.23 17.14
C GLU A 280 -25.19 14.56 15.64
N VAL A 281 -24.06 14.92 15.03
CA VAL A 281 -23.95 15.32 13.62
C VAL A 281 -23.68 14.13 12.70
N LEU A 282 -22.96 13.12 13.20
CA LEU A 282 -22.53 11.94 12.45
C LEU A 282 -23.74 11.10 12.05
N THR A 283 -24.02 11.06 10.75
CA THR A 283 -25.13 10.27 10.19
C THR A 283 -24.78 8.79 10.13
N GLN A 284 -23.54 8.48 9.74
CA GLN A 284 -23.04 7.11 9.64
C GLN A 284 -21.50 7.11 9.72
N VAL A 285 -20.96 6.06 10.34
CA VAL A 285 -19.53 5.73 10.34
C VAL A 285 -19.36 4.24 10.10
N GLU A 286 -18.43 3.86 9.21
CA GLU A 286 -18.08 2.45 8.96
C GLU A 286 -16.96 1.95 9.89
N GLY A 287 -16.03 2.82 10.30
CA GLY A 287 -14.92 2.51 11.20
C GLY A 287 -15.20 2.83 12.68
N GLU A 288 -14.13 2.97 13.46
CA GLU A 288 -14.20 3.23 14.89
C GLU A 288 -14.10 4.73 15.23
N ILE A 289 -14.83 5.17 16.26
CA ILE A 289 -14.67 6.52 16.82
C ILE A 289 -13.68 6.45 17.98
N LYS A 290 -12.48 6.99 17.74
CA LYS A 290 -11.37 7.08 18.70
C LYS A 290 -11.24 8.50 19.22
N VAL A 291 -10.84 8.65 20.47
CA VAL A 291 -10.57 9.98 21.04
C VAL A 291 -9.14 10.37 20.64
N ILE A 292 -8.97 11.57 20.05
CA ILE A 292 -7.66 12.19 19.85
C ILE A 292 -7.04 12.33 21.24
N LYS A 293 -5.94 11.61 21.48
CA LYS A 293 -5.12 11.86 22.66
C LYS A 293 -4.63 13.30 22.57
N PRO A 294 -4.72 14.10 23.65
CA PRO A 294 -4.26 15.48 23.62
C PRO A 294 -2.82 15.50 23.11
N LYS A 295 -2.58 16.14 21.96
CA LYS A 295 -1.23 16.30 21.42
C LYS A 295 -0.47 17.26 22.34
N GLY A 296 0.38 16.70 23.19
CA GLY A 296 1.46 17.46 23.79
C GLY A 296 2.72 17.39 22.91
N ALA A 297 3.91 17.46 23.49
CA ALA A 297 5.13 17.42 22.69
C ALA A 297 5.37 16.03 22.09
N THR A 298 5.66 15.96 20.78
CA THR A 298 6.06 14.71 20.13
C THR A 298 7.59 14.58 20.09
N LEU A 299 8.08 13.39 20.43
CA LEU A 299 9.50 13.07 20.42
C LEU A 299 9.72 11.73 19.70
N GLY A 300 10.31 11.73 18.51
CA GLY A 300 10.58 10.48 17.78
C GLY A 300 11.87 10.47 16.97
N ASP A 301 12.12 9.36 16.27
CA ASP A 301 13.26 9.10 15.38
C ASP A 301 14.64 9.26 16.06
N LYS A 302 14.77 8.83 17.32
CA LYS A 302 16.03 8.96 18.07
C LYS A 302 16.61 7.61 18.50
N PRO A 303 17.95 7.44 18.39
CA PRO A 303 18.60 6.23 18.90
C PRO A 303 18.52 6.12 20.42
N TYR A 304 18.39 7.26 21.12
CA TYR A 304 18.25 7.30 22.58
C TYR A 304 17.50 8.56 23.00
N ILE A 305 16.54 8.42 23.90
CA ILE A 305 15.85 9.54 24.53
C ILE A 305 15.66 9.34 26.03
N LYS A 306 15.80 10.41 26.80
CA LYS A 306 15.55 10.41 28.25
C LYS A 306 14.37 11.31 28.57
N ILE A 307 13.32 10.73 29.14
CA ILE A 307 12.14 11.45 29.61
C ILE A 307 12.39 11.88 31.05
N THR A 308 12.26 13.17 31.32
CA THR A 308 12.48 13.77 32.65
C THR A 308 11.19 14.35 33.19
N LYS A 309 11.06 14.43 34.51
CA LYS A 309 9.91 15.03 35.19
C LYS A 309 9.62 16.45 34.69
N TRP A 310 10.67 17.26 34.48
CA TRP A 310 10.54 18.62 33.96
C TRP A 310 9.84 18.67 32.60
N MET A 311 10.07 17.69 31.73
CA MET A 311 9.41 17.64 30.41
C MET A 311 7.90 17.42 30.56
N LEU A 312 7.48 16.47 31.40
CA LEU A 312 6.06 16.17 31.67
C LEU A 312 5.34 17.29 32.44
N GLU A 313 6.07 18.06 33.25
CA GLU A 313 5.54 19.25 33.93
C GLU A 313 5.39 20.44 32.99
N LYS A 314 6.26 20.56 31.98
CA LYS A 314 6.22 21.62 30.98
C LYS A 314 5.15 21.41 29.92
N GLU A 315 4.82 20.16 29.63
CA GLU A 315 3.81 19.77 28.65
C GLU A 315 2.57 19.24 29.37
N PRO A 316 1.65 20.13 29.81
CA PRO A 316 0.44 19.72 30.52
C PRO A 316 -0.52 18.89 29.66
N LEU A 317 -0.35 18.92 28.33
CA LEU A 317 -1.11 18.11 27.37
C LEU A 317 -0.49 16.72 27.14
N GLY A 318 0.68 16.43 27.70
CA GLY A 318 1.35 15.13 27.58
C GLY A 318 2.60 15.13 26.69
N ILE A 319 3.22 13.96 26.53
CA ILE A 319 4.34 13.74 25.62
C ILE A 319 4.11 12.40 24.92
N ASP A 320 4.13 12.42 23.60
CA ASP A 320 4.09 11.22 22.76
C ASP A 320 5.51 10.89 22.29
N VAL A 321 5.96 9.67 22.56
CA VAL A 321 7.27 9.17 22.13
C VAL A 321 7.08 8.04 21.11
N SER A 322 7.61 8.20 19.91
CA SER A 322 7.50 7.18 18.83
C SER A 322 8.85 6.86 18.19
N ASP A 323 8.97 5.70 17.53
CA ASP A 323 10.11 5.35 16.65
C ASP A 323 11.50 5.51 17.30
N CYS A 324 11.63 5.18 18.59
CA CYS A 324 12.88 5.31 19.34
C CYS A 324 13.49 3.94 19.67
N ALA A 325 14.81 3.80 19.49
CA ALA A 325 15.49 2.54 19.83
C ALA A 325 15.55 2.31 21.34
N VAL A 326 15.80 3.37 22.13
CA VAL A 326 15.84 3.29 23.60
C VAL A 326 15.21 4.52 24.23
N VAL A 327 14.20 4.31 25.07
CA VAL A 327 13.55 5.34 25.89
C VAL A 327 13.92 5.10 27.36
N LYS A 328 14.53 6.07 28.03
CA LYS A 328 14.82 6.02 29.47
C LYS A 328 13.90 6.97 30.23
N ILE A 329 13.10 6.43 31.13
CA ILE A 329 12.25 7.20 32.05
C ILE A 329 13.07 7.52 33.29
N ALA A 330 13.03 8.77 33.75
CA ALA A 330 13.71 9.18 34.96
C ALA A 330 12.99 8.66 36.21
N ASP A 331 13.74 8.12 37.16
CA ASP A 331 13.21 7.45 38.35
C ASP A 331 12.42 8.40 39.29
N ASP A 332 12.58 9.71 39.14
CA ASP A 332 11.92 10.74 39.95
C ASP A 332 10.49 11.10 39.47
N ILE A 333 10.02 10.47 38.39
CA ILE A 333 8.68 10.69 37.81
C ILE A 333 7.64 9.83 38.58
N PRO A 334 6.60 10.43 39.18
CA PRO A 334 5.52 9.70 39.84
C PRO A 334 4.68 8.87 38.84
N LYS A 335 4.18 7.71 39.28
CA LYS A 335 3.32 6.83 38.44
C LYS A 335 2.13 7.55 37.82
N ASP A 336 1.43 8.38 38.60
CA ASP A 336 0.25 9.12 38.13
C ASP A 336 0.61 10.06 36.97
N LEU A 337 1.78 10.70 37.04
CA LEU A 337 2.24 11.60 35.99
C LEU A 337 2.64 10.86 34.71
N ILE A 338 3.11 9.61 34.83
CA ILE A 338 3.38 8.73 33.68
C ILE A 338 2.07 8.37 33.00
N VAL A 339 1.09 7.89 33.76
CA VAL A 339 -0.22 7.45 33.22
C VAL A 339 -0.98 8.61 32.59
N GLU A 340 -0.94 9.79 33.21
CA GLU A 340 -1.69 10.95 32.72
C GLU A 340 -1.05 11.64 31.51
N ARG A 341 0.28 11.60 31.37
CA ARG A 341 1.01 12.53 30.48
C ARG A 341 2.08 11.91 29.61
N LEU A 342 2.30 10.60 29.64
CA LEU A 342 3.29 9.96 28.78
C LEU A 342 2.62 8.86 27.97
N HIS A 343 2.90 8.84 26.67
CA HIS A 343 2.54 7.75 25.78
C HIS A 343 3.78 7.32 24.99
N ILE A 344 3.97 6.02 24.82
CA ILE A 344 5.13 5.46 24.11
C ILE A 344 4.63 4.43 23.10
N GLU A 345 5.03 4.59 21.85
CA GLU A 345 4.64 3.74 20.72
C GLU A 345 5.86 3.37 19.87
N ASP A 346 5.86 2.20 19.22
CA ASP A 346 6.88 1.78 18.24
C ASP A 346 8.34 1.94 18.73
N CYS A 347 8.58 1.63 20.00
CA CYS A 347 9.91 1.74 20.61
C CYS A 347 10.51 0.36 20.91
N ALA A 348 11.82 0.17 20.64
CA ALA A 348 12.42 -1.15 20.83
C ALA A 348 12.60 -1.51 22.32
N VAL A 349 13.07 -0.55 23.13
CA VAL A 349 13.34 -0.76 24.57
C VAL A 349 12.93 0.45 25.40
N VAL A 350 12.16 0.22 26.46
CA VAL A 350 11.79 1.23 27.48
C VAL A 350 12.40 0.85 28.82
N LYS A 351 13.34 1.68 29.30
CA LYS A 351 14.01 1.55 30.60
C LYS A 351 13.29 2.40 31.65
N CYS A 352 12.77 1.75 32.68
CA CYS A 352 12.13 2.38 33.84
C CYS A 352 12.55 1.67 35.14
N SER A 353 12.24 2.29 36.29
CA SER A 353 12.44 1.64 37.59
C SER A 353 11.37 0.56 37.82
N GLU A 354 11.65 -0.40 38.71
CA GLU A 354 10.66 -1.43 39.14
C GLU A 354 9.37 -0.78 39.69
N GLU A 355 9.52 0.36 40.38
CA GLU A 355 8.38 1.11 40.90
C GLU A 355 7.53 1.73 39.78
N GLN A 356 8.08 2.03 38.60
CA GLN A 356 7.35 2.64 37.50
C GLN A 356 6.76 1.61 36.52
N GLU A 357 7.21 0.36 36.56
CA GLU A 357 6.96 -0.67 35.54
C GLU A 357 5.48 -0.88 35.21
N ASP A 358 4.61 -0.95 36.22
CA ASP A 358 3.15 -1.10 36.00
C ASP A 358 2.54 0.08 35.24
N ALA A 359 2.96 1.30 35.59
CA ALA A 359 2.46 2.53 34.97
C ALA A 359 2.98 2.69 33.54
N VAL A 360 4.24 2.31 33.31
CA VAL A 360 4.87 2.33 31.99
C VAL A 360 4.24 1.29 31.07
N THR A 361 3.99 0.09 31.58
CA THR A 361 3.30 -0.98 30.83
C THR A 361 1.90 -0.55 30.40
N MET A 362 1.20 0.23 31.22
CA MET A 362 -0.14 0.71 30.91
C MET A 362 -0.18 1.72 29.74
N ILE A 363 0.91 2.48 29.51
CA ILE A 363 0.95 3.55 28.50
C ILE A 363 1.76 3.20 27.24
N CYS A 364 2.37 2.03 27.19
CA CYS A 364 3.15 1.55 26.06
C CYS A 364 2.28 0.75 25.07
N SER A 365 2.43 1.02 23.77
CA SER A 365 1.86 0.22 22.67
C SER A 365 2.99 -0.18 21.73
N ASP A 366 3.01 -1.42 21.23
CA ASP A 366 4.02 -1.92 20.28
C ASP A 366 5.48 -1.70 20.70
N VAL A 367 5.77 -1.97 21.99
CA VAL A 367 7.12 -1.90 22.56
C VAL A 367 7.74 -3.29 22.69
N GLY A 368 8.99 -3.43 22.24
CA GLY A 368 9.71 -4.72 22.24
C GLY A 368 10.07 -5.25 23.64
N GLN A 369 10.50 -4.37 24.55
CA GLN A 369 10.87 -4.72 25.92
C GLN A 369 10.67 -3.56 26.89
N ILE A 370 10.10 -3.83 28.07
CA ILE A 370 9.90 -2.86 29.18
C ILE A 370 10.60 -3.41 30.43
N GLY A 371 11.33 -2.55 31.17
CA GLY A 371 11.84 -2.88 32.51
C GLY A 371 13.27 -2.42 32.80
N SER A 372 13.77 -2.79 33.97
CA SER A 372 15.14 -2.51 34.42
C SER A 372 16.14 -3.44 33.73
N ILE A 373 16.74 -2.99 32.63
CA ILE A 373 17.90 -3.69 32.07
C ILE A 373 19.10 -3.38 32.97
N SER A 374 19.66 -4.41 33.60
CA SER A 374 20.88 -4.31 34.39
C SER A 374 22.00 -3.71 33.54
N ASP A 375 22.84 -2.86 34.16
CA ASP A 375 23.94 -2.15 33.48
C ASP A 375 25.04 -3.09 32.90
N GLU A 376 24.87 -4.41 33.00
CA GLU A 376 25.78 -5.43 32.47
C GLU A 376 25.57 -5.75 30.96
N GLU A 377 24.50 -5.28 30.33
CA GLU A 377 24.25 -5.44 28.88
C GLU A 377 24.53 -4.18 28.03
N ASN A 378 25.32 -3.23 28.55
CA ASN A 378 25.69 -2.01 27.80
C ASN A 378 26.91 -2.16 26.85
N ASP A 379 27.39 -3.38 26.58
CA ASP A 379 28.48 -3.62 25.61
C ASP A 379 28.08 -4.46 24.39
N MET A 380 26.86 -4.26 23.89
CA MET A 380 26.54 -4.60 22.50
C MET A 380 26.17 -3.31 21.76
N GLY A 381 27.21 -2.64 21.25
CA GLY A 381 27.02 -1.50 20.35
C GLY A 381 26.23 -1.91 19.11
N VAL A 382 25.54 -0.95 18.52
CA VAL A 382 24.81 -1.07 17.23
C VAL A 382 25.68 -1.74 16.13
N GLY A 383 27.00 -1.62 16.22
CA GLY A 383 27.95 -2.32 15.37
C GLY A 383 27.93 -3.86 15.45
N ASP A 384 27.62 -4.45 16.61
CA ASP A 384 27.55 -5.91 16.79
C ASP A 384 26.19 -6.49 16.35
N ILE A 385 25.13 -5.70 16.37
CA ILE A 385 23.83 -6.06 15.77
C ILE A 385 23.95 -6.08 14.24
N ILE A 386 24.64 -5.10 13.64
CA ILE A 386 24.93 -5.07 12.20
C ILE A 386 25.85 -6.22 11.78
N LYS A 387 26.80 -6.63 12.63
CA LYS A 387 27.69 -7.79 12.39
C LYS A 387 26.97 -9.14 12.44
N THR A 388 25.89 -9.20 13.21
CA THR A 388 25.06 -10.40 13.38
C THR A 388 24.01 -10.47 12.27
N ALA A 389 23.50 -9.32 11.79
CA ALA A 389 22.62 -9.22 10.62
C ALA A 389 23.35 -9.34 9.27
N LEU A 390 24.61 -8.89 9.19
CA LEU A 390 25.52 -9.08 8.06
C LEU A 390 26.58 -10.10 8.47
N GLY A 391 26.20 -11.38 8.41
CA GLY A 391 27.04 -12.53 8.76
C GLY A 391 28.53 -12.28 8.50
N GLY A 392 29.30 -12.24 9.59
CA GLY A 392 30.67 -11.78 9.62
C GLY A 392 31.52 -12.21 8.43
N ILE A 393 32.00 -11.22 7.68
CA ILE A 393 32.94 -11.40 6.58
C ILE A 393 34.33 -11.76 7.15
N LYS A 394 34.51 -13.02 7.53
CA LYS A 394 35.83 -13.64 7.76
C LYS A 394 36.20 -14.66 6.67
N GLY A 395 35.48 -14.66 5.54
CA GLY A 395 35.74 -15.51 4.35
C GLY A 395 36.00 -14.76 3.03
N ALA A 396 36.18 -13.43 3.06
CA ALA A 396 36.21 -12.57 1.86
C ALA A 396 37.33 -12.86 0.84
N LEU A 397 38.43 -13.50 1.24
CA LEU A 397 39.57 -13.71 0.32
C LEU A 397 39.32 -14.81 -0.71
N ASP A 398 38.29 -15.65 -0.52
CA ASP A 398 38.03 -16.83 -1.34
C ASP A 398 36.63 -16.87 -1.97
N THR A 399 35.88 -15.77 -1.85
CA THR A 399 34.51 -15.66 -2.39
C THR A 399 34.44 -14.56 -3.44
N LYS A 400 34.09 -14.92 -4.67
CA LYS A 400 33.72 -13.96 -5.71
C LYS A 400 32.26 -13.55 -5.49
N VAL A 401 32.03 -12.26 -5.28
CA VAL A 401 30.68 -11.70 -5.09
C VAL A 401 30.27 -10.95 -6.35
N ILE A 402 29.04 -11.21 -6.82
CA ILE A 402 28.40 -10.52 -7.93
C ILE A 402 27.11 -9.91 -7.39
N ASN A 403 26.95 -8.59 -7.53
CA ASN A 403 25.72 -7.88 -7.24
C ASN A 403 25.22 -7.25 -8.53
N ALA A 404 24.03 -7.63 -8.99
CA ALA A 404 23.44 -7.13 -10.23
C ALA A 404 21.92 -7.01 -10.10
N ALA A 405 21.25 -6.26 -10.98
CA ALA A 405 19.80 -6.34 -11.08
C ALA A 405 19.39 -7.66 -11.74
N ASP A 406 20.01 -7.98 -12.88
CA ASP A 406 19.80 -9.23 -13.62
C ASP A 406 21.17 -9.91 -13.84
N TYR A 407 21.20 -11.24 -13.75
CA TYR A 407 22.40 -12.02 -14.02
C TYR A 407 22.07 -13.25 -14.88
N VAL A 408 22.94 -13.55 -15.84
CA VAL A 408 22.82 -14.74 -16.70
C VAL A 408 23.93 -15.72 -16.35
N LEU A 409 23.58 -16.99 -16.11
CA LEU A 409 24.53 -18.09 -15.89
C LEU A 409 25.01 -18.70 -17.21
#